data_AF-A0A5P1F0Y0-F1
#
_entry.id   AF-A0A5P1F0Y0-F1
#
_cell.length_a   1.000
_cell.length_b   1.000
_cell.length_c   1.000
_cell.angle_alpha   90.00
_cell.angle_beta   90.00
_cell.angle_gamma   90.00
#
_symmetry.space_group_name_H-M   'P 1'
#
loop_
_entity.id
_entity.type
_entity.pdbx_description
1 polymer ?
#
loop_
_entity_poly.entity_id
_entity_poly.type
_entity_poly.pdbx_seq_one_letter_code
_entity_poly.pdbx_strand_id
1 'polypeptide(L)'
;MCLNQAKEGTKKKRVIQILDSPEGKKKSKNEEGFIPTSLDYPGKVLVFDYEDKLIEDFLQSKMTSDTYIWKCAEASVSRLDAYKLLTGGELSDDVIDAFVIRLWNKIETTNSYDRKIHVTRPWLAQAFLDGNREMVAKRMKENVSQQKFLECERILIPIVSSGHWHIVELVKLEHHVLVSVDTLQQGPTLDSEIFMIEFINNIVEKRSITISEGDCAKYRAKFCATLLYARDSPFL
;
A
#
# COMPACT_ATOMS: atom_id res chain seq x y z
N MET A 1 -5.53 -57.41 -14.24
CA MET A 1 -4.13 -56.97 -14.37
C MET A 1 -3.90 -56.42 -15.77
N CYS A 2 -3.82 -55.10 -15.91
CA CYS A 2 -2.78 -54.37 -16.64
C CYS A 2 -3.09 -52.88 -16.47
N LEU A 3 -2.27 -52.19 -15.66
CA LEU A 3 -2.32 -50.76 -15.43
C LEU A 3 -1.75 -50.03 -16.65
N ASN A 4 -2.55 -49.17 -17.30
CA ASN A 4 -2.03 -48.19 -18.24
C ASN A 4 -1.48 -47.00 -17.45
N GLN A 5 -0.14 -46.91 -17.38
CA GLN A 5 0.59 -45.77 -16.83
C GLN A 5 0.37 -44.53 -17.70
N ALA A 6 -0.10 -43.44 -17.10
CA ALA A 6 -0.08 -42.12 -17.71
C ALA A 6 1.37 -41.60 -17.73
N LYS A 7 1.82 -41.17 -18.91
CA LYS A 7 3.15 -40.59 -19.13
C LYS A 7 3.29 -39.29 -18.33
N GLU A 8 4.37 -39.24 -17.55
CA GLU A 8 4.78 -38.12 -16.72
C GLU A 8 5.08 -36.90 -17.61
N GLY A 9 4.17 -35.93 -17.62
CA GLY A 9 4.35 -34.66 -18.31
C GLY A 9 5.46 -33.86 -17.65
N THR A 10 6.54 -33.62 -18.40
CA THR A 10 7.72 -32.89 -17.96
C THR A 10 7.32 -31.47 -17.53
N LYS A 11 7.37 -31.20 -16.22
CA LYS A 11 7.17 -29.84 -15.67
C LYS A 11 8.29 -28.94 -16.19
N LYS A 12 8.00 -28.09 -17.19
CA LYS A 12 8.87 -26.98 -17.57
C LYS A 12 8.97 -26.03 -16.38
N LYS A 13 10.11 -26.12 -15.69
CA LYS A 13 10.54 -25.18 -14.63
C LYS A 13 10.73 -23.82 -15.31
N ARG A 14 9.72 -22.95 -15.29
CA ARG A 14 9.90 -21.54 -15.66
C ARG A 14 10.73 -20.90 -14.54
N VAL A 15 12.02 -20.78 -14.80
CA VAL A 15 12.95 -20.00 -13.99
C VAL A 15 12.57 -18.54 -14.23
N ILE A 16 11.91 -17.92 -13.26
CA ILE A 16 11.78 -16.46 -13.23
C ILE A 16 13.19 -15.96 -12.91
N GLN A 17 13.83 -15.29 -13.86
CA GLN A 17 15.09 -14.58 -13.60
C GLN A 17 14.77 -13.44 -12.64
N ILE A 18 15.19 -13.59 -11.39
CA ILE A 18 15.24 -12.52 -10.42
C ILE A 18 16.39 -11.63 -10.88
N LEU A 19 16.08 -10.44 -11.38
CA LEU A 19 17.09 -9.40 -11.55
C LEU A 19 17.52 -8.97 -10.15
N ASP A 20 18.83 -9.05 -9.91
CA ASP A 20 19.43 -8.73 -8.61
C ASP A 20 18.95 -7.36 -8.12
N SER A 21 18.15 -7.38 -7.05
CA SER A 21 17.70 -6.18 -6.34
C SER A 21 18.90 -5.61 -5.59
N PRO A 22 19.25 -4.33 -5.74
CA PRO A 22 20.36 -3.75 -4.99
C PRO A 22 20.04 -3.81 -3.49
N GLU A 23 20.85 -4.59 -2.78
CA GLU A 23 20.83 -4.69 -1.33
C GLU A 23 20.87 -3.31 -0.67
N GLY A 24 19.96 -3.11 0.27
CA GLY A 24 20.00 -2.00 1.20
C GLY A 24 18.63 -1.41 1.43
N LYS A 25 18.12 -1.57 2.67
CA LYS A 25 17.13 -0.63 3.21
C LYS A 25 17.69 0.78 3.00
N LYS A 26 17.15 1.52 2.04
CA LYS A 26 17.38 2.96 1.95
C LYS A 26 16.73 3.57 3.19
N LYS A 27 17.50 3.66 4.28
CA LYS A 27 17.25 4.67 5.29
C LYS A 27 17.36 6.00 4.55
N SER A 28 16.23 6.68 4.39
CA SER A 28 16.22 8.08 3.96
C SER A 28 17.23 8.83 4.82
N LYS A 29 18.27 9.38 4.21
CA LYS A 29 19.20 10.27 4.92
C LYS A 29 18.35 11.39 5.50
N ASN A 30 18.52 11.68 6.79
CA ASN A 30 17.90 12.82 7.44
C ASN A 30 18.37 14.09 6.73
N GLU A 31 17.55 14.63 5.84
CA GLU A 31 17.76 15.95 5.27
C GLU A 31 17.37 16.96 6.34
N GLU A 32 18.34 17.76 6.79
CA GLU A 32 18.11 18.88 7.70
C GLU A 32 16.99 19.77 7.15
N GLY A 33 16.06 20.14 8.04
CA GLY A 33 14.78 20.82 7.77
C GLY A 33 14.61 21.48 6.40
N PHE A 34 13.80 20.86 5.54
CA PHE A 34 13.34 21.42 4.27
C PHE A 34 12.19 22.41 4.52
N ILE A 35 12.17 23.56 3.84
CA ILE A 35 11.00 24.46 3.86
C ILE A 35 10.24 24.25 2.55
N PRO A 36 8.93 23.93 2.58
CA PRO A 36 8.10 23.93 1.38
C PRO A 36 8.28 25.22 0.61
N THR A 37 8.76 25.12 -0.63
CA THR A 37 8.96 26.28 -1.52
C THR A 37 7.64 26.84 -2.05
N SER A 38 6.54 26.10 -1.86
CA SER A 38 5.19 26.48 -2.28
C SER A 38 4.16 26.09 -1.21
N LEU A 39 3.19 26.98 -1.00
CA LEU A 39 1.95 26.70 -0.25
C LEU A 39 0.86 26.10 -1.15
N ASP A 40 1.13 26.01 -2.45
CA ASP A 40 0.26 25.37 -3.42
C ASP A 40 0.63 23.90 -3.62
N TYR A 41 -0.38 23.06 -3.87
CA TYR A 41 -0.22 21.63 -4.07
C TYR A 41 -1.18 21.12 -5.17
N PRO A 42 -0.76 20.13 -5.97
CA PRO A 42 -1.63 19.47 -6.94
C PRO A 42 -2.90 18.92 -6.29
N GLY A 43 -4.05 19.17 -6.90
CA GLY A 43 -5.34 18.65 -6.42
C GLY A 43 -6.06 19.52 -5.39
N LYS A 44 -5.54 20.71 -5.05
CA LYS A 44 -6.20 21.68 -4.17
C LYS A 44 -7.67 21.96 -4.52
N VAL A 45 -7.96 22.17 -5.80
CA VAL A 45 -9.34 22.41 -6.28
C VAL A 45 -10.24 21.17 -6.27
N LEU A 46 -9.73 20.01 -5.86
CA LEU A 46 -10.40 18.70 -5.91
C LEU A 46 -10.68 18.08 -4.52
N VAL A 47 -10.31 18.77 -3.44
CA VAL A 47 -10.56 18.40 -2.05
C VAL A 47 -11.63 19.29 -1.41
N PHE A 48 -12.18 18.88 -0.27
CA PHE A 48 -13.13 19.71 0.47
C PHE A 48 -12.42 20.86 1.20
N ASP A 49 -13.12 21.97 1.45
CA ASP A 49 -12.56 23.15 2.13
C ASP A 49 -11.90 22.82 3.48
N TYR A 50 -12.43 21.86 4.24
CA TYR A 50 -11.83 21.45 5.51
C TYR A 50 -10.54 20.64 5.30
N GLU A 51 -10.45 19.84 4.23
CA GLU A 51 -9.24 19.08 3.87
C GLU A 51 -8.16 20.05 3.41
N ASP A 52 -8.54 21.02 2.57
CA ASP A 52 -7.64 22.08 2.11
C ASP A 52 -7.06 22.87 3.29
N LYS A 53 -7.91 23.30 4.23
CA LYS A 53 -7.46 24.00 5.43
C LYS A 53 -6.43 23.21 6.25
N LEU A 54 -6.65 21.89 6.44
CA LEU A 54 -5.69 21.03 7.14
C LEU A 54 -4.35 20.96 6.41
N ILE A 55 -4.38 20.89 5.08
CA ILE A 55 -3.18 20.85 4.23
C ILE A 55 -2.46 22.21 4.24
N GLU A 56 -3.18 23.33 4.17
CA GLU A 56 -2.62 24.68 4.26
C GLU A 56 -1.91 24.90 5.60
N ASP A 57 -2.56 24.56 6.71
CA ASP A 57 -1.97 24.63 8.07
C ASP A 57 -0.71 23.74 8.16
N PHE A 58 -0.74 22.56 7.53
CA PHE A 58 0.42 21.69 7.42
C PHE A 58 1.57 22.32 6.62
N LEU A 59 1.31 22.92 5.46
CA LEU A 59 2.33 23.54 4.60
C LEU A 59 2.92 24.82 5.21
N GLN A 60 2.14 25.57 5.99
CA GLN A 60 2.59 26.79 6.68
C GLN A 60 3.48 26.48 7.91
N SER A 61 3.40 25.28 8.47
CA SER A 61 4.18 24.92 9.66
C SER A 61 5.62 24.51 9.30
N LYS A 62 6.58 24.90 10.16
CA LYS A 62 8.00 24.59 9.98
C LYS A 62 8.19 23.07 9.85
N MET A 63 8.77 22.65 8.74
CA MET A 63 9.07 21.24 8.47
C MET A 63 10.40 20.84 9.12
N THR A 64 10.29 20.12 10.22
CA THR A 64 11.40 19.33 10.77
C THR A 64 11.21 17.90 10.28
N SER A 65 12.17 17.33 9.56
CA SER A 65 12.11 15.95 9.04
C SER A 65 11.75 14.92 10.11
N ASP A 66 12.15 15.18 11.35
CA ASP A 66 12.04 14.24 12.47
C ASP A 66 10.67 14.27 13.17
N THR A 67 9.74 15.11 12.72
CA THR A 67 8.38 15.12 13.28
C THR A 67 7.42 14.26 12.47
N TYR A 68 6.60 13.52 13.20
CA TYR A 68 5.57 12.65 12.64
C TYR A 68 4.25 13.41 12.53
N ILE A 69 3.56 13.25 11.40
CA ILE A 69 2.18 13.72 11.23
C ILE A 69 1.16 12.66 11.65
N TRP A 70 1.58 11.40 11.69
CA TRP A 70 0.78 10.28 12.13
C TRP A 70 1.70 9.18 12.65
N LYS A 71 1.34 8.53 13.75
CA LYS A 71 2.12 7.45 14.35
C LYS A 71 1.23 6.51 15.16
N CYS A 72 1.48 5.22 15.03
CA CYS A 72 0.98 4.19 15.92
C CYS A 72 2.14 3.35 16.47
N ALA A 73 1.85 2.21 17.11
CA ALA A 73 2.88 1.33 17.64
C ALA A 73 3.69 0.65 16.51
N GLU A 74 3.09 0.48 15.34
CA GLU A 74 3.60 -0.34 14.24
C GLU A 74 4.16 0.45 13.05
N ALA A 75 3.79 1.72 12.89
CA ALA A 75 4.15 2.55 11.75
C ALA A 75 4.12 4.04 12.11
N SER A 76 4.80 4.86 11.30
CA SER A 76 4.82 6.31 11.47
C SER A 76 5.06 7.03 10.16
N VAL A 77 4.31 8.08 9.89
CA VAL A 77 4.47 8.92 8.70
C VAL A 77 5.11 10.23 9.13
N SER A 78 6.29 10.52 8.57
CA SER A 78 6.98 11.79 8.83
C SER A 78 6.33 12.96 8.08
N ARG A 79 6.68 14.18 8.46
CA ARG A 79 6.32 15.36 7.67
C ARG A 79 6.88 15.31 6.24
N LEU A 80 8.07 14.74 6.05
CA LEU A 80 8.67 14.60 4.72
C LEU A 80 7.88 13.64 3.84
N ASP A 81 7.42 12.52 4.40
CA ASP A 81 6.57 11.56 3.69
C ASP A 81 5.27 12.20 3.24
N ALA A 82 4.62 12.96 4.13
CA ALA A 82 3.40 13.69 3.81
C ALA A 82 3.61 14.78 2.74
N TYR A 83 4.75 15.46 2.78
CA TYR A 83 5.10 16.44 1.76
C TYR A 83 5.32 15.78 0.39
N LYS A 84 6.03 14.65 0.34
CA LYS A 84 6.19 13.86 -0.89
C LYS A 84 4.86 13.35 -1.41
N LEU A 85 3.97 12.92 -0.51
CA LEU A 85 2.61 12.54 -0.86
C LEU A 85 1.89 13.67 -1.60
N LEU A 86 1.89 14.89 -1.06
CA LEU A 86 1.24 16.06 -1.68
C LEU A 86 1.87 16.50 -3.00
N THR A 87 3.20 16.43 -3.11
CA THR A 87 3.94 17.02 -4.24
C THR A 87 4.18 16.07 -5.41
N GLY A 88 3.67 14.84 -5.34
CA GLY A 88 3.87 13.85 -6.41
C GLY A 88 5.21 13.09 -6.31
N GLY A 89 5.85 13.10 -5.14
CA GLY A 89 7.06 12.33 -4.88
C GLY A 89 6.80 10.82 -4.69
N GLU A 90 7.88 10.04 -4.81
CA GLU A 90 7.93 8.61 -4.47
C GLU A 90 7.59 8.40 -2.99
N LEU A 91 6.69 7.45 -2.69
CA LEU A 91 6.25 7.21 -1.32
C LEU A 91 7.07 6.11 -0.66
N SER A 92 7.26 6.25 0.64
CA SER A 92 7.92 5.24 1.47
C SER A 92 6.97 4.12 1.86
N ASP A 93 7.53 2.96 2.24
CA ASP A 93 6.78 1.85 2.82
C ASP A 93 5.94 2.28 4.04
N ASP A 94 6.41 3.27 4.81
CA ASP A 94 5.73 3.80 5.99
C ASP A 94 4.37 4.45 5.65
N VAL A 95 4.28 5.11 4.49
CA VAL A 95 3.02 5.69 3.99
C VAL A 95 2.03 4.59 3.62
N ILE A 96 2.51 3.52 3.01
CA ILE A 96 1.68 2.36 2.65
C ILE A 96 1.27 1.56 3.88
N ASP A 97 2.15 1.40 4.88
CA ASP A 97 1.82 0.80 6.16
C ASP A 97 0.70 1.59 6.87
N ALA A 98 0.79 2.91 6.89
CA ALA A 98 -0.25 3.77 7.45
C ALA A 98 -1.59 3.62 6.72
N PHE A 99 -1.58 3.52 5.39
CA PHE A 99 -2.76 3.23 4.60
C PHE A 99 -3.40 1.90 5.01
N VAL A 100 -2.61 0.81 5.03
CA VAL A 100 -3.10 -0.55 5.34
C VAL A 100 -3.70 -0.61 6.74
N ILE A 101 -3.04 -0.01 7.75
CA ILE A 101 -3.51 0.00 9.14
C ILE A 101 -4.86 0.73 9.25
N ARG A 102 -5.01 1.88 8.59
CA ARG A 102 -6.29 2.62 8.56
C ARG A 102 -7.37 1.85 7.84
N LEU A 103 -7.03 1.22 6.72
CA LEU A 103 -7.97 0.40 5.97
C LEU A 103 -8.49 -0.77 6.80
N TRP A 104 -7.65 -1.43 7.59
CA TRP A 104 -8.10 -2.48 8.51
C TRP A 104 -9.15 -1.96 9.49
N ASN A 105 -8.93 -0.79 10.07
CA ASN A 105 -9.90 -0.18 10.98
C ASN A 105 -11.23 0.11 10.26
N LYS A 106 -11.19 0.60 9.02
CA LYS A 106 -12.40 0.81 8.21
C LYS A 106 -13.15 -0.50 7.91
N ILE A 107 -12.43 -1.56 7.54
CA ILE A 107 -13.01 -2.88 7.28
C ILE A 107 -13.72 -3.44 8.53
N GLU A 108 -13.10 -3.29 9.70
CA GLU A 108 -13.67 -3.81 10.95
C GLU A 108 -14.87 -2.96 11.40
N THR A 109 -14.79 -1.63 11.30
CA THR A 109 -15.82 -0.71 11.84
C THR A 109 -16.97 -0.40 10.88
N THR A 110 -16.82 -0.63 9.58
CA THR A 110 -17.81 -0.20 8.58
C THR A 110 -18.36 -1.38 7.78
N ASN A 111 -19.68 -1.57 7.85
CA ASN A 111 -20.36 -2.73 7.23
C ASN A 111 -20.33 -2.76 5.69
N SER A 112 -19.97 -1.66 5.03
CA SER A 112 -19.89 -1.58 3.56
C SER A 112 -18.66 -2.28 2.97
N TYR A 113 -17.64 -2.58 3.78
CA TYR A 113 -16.40 -3.21 3.33
C TYR A 113 -16.50 -4.74 3.42
N ASP A 114 -15.84 -5.44 2.49
CA ASP A 114 -15.78 -6.89 2.53
C ASP A 114 -14.83 -7.41 3.62
N ARG A 115 -15.41 -7.88 4.73
CA ARG A 115 -14.66 -8.42 5.87
C ARG A 115 -13.93 -9.74 5.58
N LYS A 116 -14.19 -10.38 4.43
CA LYS A 116 -13.48 -11.58 3.97
C LYS A 116 -12.22 -11.24 3.18
N ILE A 117 -11.89 -9.96 3.04
CA ILE A 117 -10.66 -9.50 2.41
C ILE A 117 -9.69 -9.04 3.50
N HIS A 118 -8.45 -9.51 3.43
CA HIS A 118 -7.36 -9.01 4.25
C HIS A 118 -6.29 -8.37 3.37
N VAL A 119 -5.83 -7.18 3.75
CA VAL A 119 -4.74 -6.50 3.06
C VAL A 119 -3.49 -6.62 3.90
N THR A 120 -2.39 -7.15 3.39
CA THR A 120 -1.16 -7.26 4.16
C THR A 120 -0.36 -5.97 4.06
N ARG A 121 0.57 -5.78 4.98
CA ARG A 121 1.58 -4.72 4.88
C ARG A 121 2.70 -5.12 3.90
N PRO A 122 3.41 -4.17 3.26
CA PRO A 122 4.44 -4.46 2.24
C PRO A 122 5.58 -5.34 2.74
N TRP A 123 5.89 -5.29 4.04
CA TRP A 123 6.95 -6.10 4.64
C TRP A 123 6.76 -7.61 4.40
N LEU A 124 5.52 -8.09 4.20
CA LEU A 124 5.26 -9.51 3.97
C LEU A 124 5.88 -9.97 2.64
N ALA A 125 5.67 -9.19 1.58
CA ALA A 125 6.25 -9.49 0.27
C ALA A 125 7.77 -9.48 0.34
N GLN A 126 8.35 -8.46 0.99
CA GLN A 126 9.79 -8.37 1.19
C GLN A 126 10.34 -9.59 1.94
N ALA A 127 9.67 -10.01 3.00
CA ALA A 127 10.08 -11.17 3.80
C ALA A 127 10.08 -12.49 3.00
N PHE A 128 9.13 -12.65 2.07
CA PHE A 128 9.11 -13.79 1.16
C PHE A 128 10.25 -13.73 0.15
N LEU A 129 10.52 -12.54 -0.42
CA LEU A 129 11.61 -12.32 -1.38
C LEU A 129 12.99 -12.56 -0.74
N ASP A 130 13.15 -12.18 0.53
CA ASP A 130 14.36 -12.42 1.32
C ASP A 130 14.52 -13.88 1.77
N GLY A 131 13.57 -14.75 1.45
CA GLY A 131 13.58 -16.16 1.88
C GLY A 131 13.39 -16.38 3.38
N ASN A 132 12.98 -15.35 4.14
CA ASN A 132 12.91 -15.38 5.60
C ASN A 132 11.58 -15.94 6.11
N ARG A 133 11.40 -17.26 5.92
CA ARG A 133 10.15 -17.97 6.27
C ARG A 133 9.79 -17.89 7.76
N GLU A 134 10.78 -17.86 8.64
CA GLU A 134 10.55 -17.79 10.09
C GLU A 134 9.98 -16.42 10.50
N MET A 135 10.56 -15.33 9.97
CA MET A 135 10.03 -13.99 10.19
C MET A 135 8.63 -13.82 9.59
N VAL A 136 8.38 -14.40 8.40
CA VAL A 136 7.04 -14.44 7.80
C VAL A 136 6.05 -15.12 8.75
N ALA A 137 6.36 -16.32 9.21
CA ALA A 137 5.46 -17.08 10.08
C ALA A 137 5.17 -16.34 11.40
N LYS A 138 6.22 -15.76 12.02
CA LYS A 138 6.08 -14.97 13.24
C LYS A 138 5.18 -13.75 13.03
N ARG A 139 5.49 -12.92 12.03
CA ARG A 139 4.74 -11.68 11.79
C ARG A 139 3.33 -11.93 11.27
N MET A 140 3.11 -12.97 10.47
CA MET A 140 1.75 -13.37 10.06
C MET A 140 0.91 -13.71 11.30
N LYS A 141 1.46 -14.45 12.26
CA LYS A 141 0.77 -14.75 13.52
C LYS A 141 0.49 -13.50 14.36
N GLU A 142 1.36 -12.49 14.32
CA GLU A 142 1.19 -11.22 15.03
C GLU A 142 0.17 -10.28 14.36
N ASN A 143 0.08 -10.30 13.02
CA ASN A 143 -0.73 -9.33 12.26
C ASN A 143 -2.07 -9.89 11.77
N VAL A 144 -2.20 -11.22 11.66
CA VAL A 144 -3.40 -11.91 11.18
C VAL A 144 -3.71 -13.04 12.13
N SER A 145 -4.85 -12.97 12.82
CA SER A 145 -5.27 -14.11 13.63
C SER A 145 -5.52 -15.32 12.72
N GLN A 146 -5.21 -16.52 13.20
CA GLN A 146 -5.47 -17.75 12.43
C GLN A 146 -6.94 -17.86 12.02
N GLN A 147 -7.85 -17.43 12.91
CA GLN A 147 -9.27 -17.37 12.62
C GLN A 147 -9.57 -16.42 11.45
N LYS A 148 -9.06 -15.18 11.48
CA LYS A 148 -9.25 -14.20 10.40
C LYS A 148 -8.71 -14.74 9.08
N PHE A 149 -7.53 -15.36 9.10
CA PHE A 149 -6.94 -15.96 7.89
C PHE A 149 -7.81 -17.07 7.29
N LEU A 150 -8.41 -17.93 8.12
CA LEU A 150 -9.30 -18.99 7.67
C LEU A 150 -10.62 -18.47 7.07
N GLU A 151 -11.13 -17.37 7.62
CA GLU A 151 -12.34 -16.67 7.18
C GLU A 151 -12.12 -15.83 5.91
N CYS A 152 -10.87 -15.47 5.59
CA CYS A 152 -10.55 -14.71 4.40
C CYS A 152 -10.78 -15.52 3.11
N GLU A 153 -11.47 -14.89 2.15
CA GLU A 153 -11.60 -15.37 0.78
C GLU A 153 -10.53 -14.76 -0.13
N ARG A 154 -10.01 -13.57 0.23
CA ARG A 154 -8.98 -12.87 -0.55
C ARG A 154 -7.93 -12.24 0.35
N ILE A 155 -6.69 -12.27 -0.10
CA ILE A 155 -5.57 -11.57 0.54
C ILE A 155 -4.90 -10.68 -0.50
N LEU A 156 -4.85 -9.37 -0.22
CA LEU A 156 -4.18 -8.40 -1.06
C LEU A 156 -2.79 -8.13 -0.48
N ILE A 157 -1.75 -8.25 -1.30
CA ILE A 157 -0.36 -8.08 -0.90
C ILE A 157 0.25 -6.94 -1.71
N PRO A 158 0.47 -5.76 -1.10
CA PRO A 158 1.30 -4.71 -1.66
C PRO A 158 2.74 -5.20 -1.83
N ILE A 159 3.35 -4.90 -2.98
CA ILE A 159 4.73 -5.26 -3.31
C ILE A 159 5.41 -4.05 -3.93
N VAL A 160 6.59 -3.69 -3.44
CA VAL A 160 7.47 -2.73 -4.11
C VAL A 160 8.60 -3.49 -4.81
N SER A 161 8.84 -3.18 -6.08
CA SER A 161 9.97 -3.73 -6.85
C SER A 161 10.52 -2.65 -7.76
N SER A 162 11.84 -2.42 -7.71
CA SER A 162 12.53 -1.44 -8.55
C SER A 162 11.93 -0.03 -8.51
N GLY A 163 11.43 0.41 -7.34
CA GLY A 163 10.77 1.72 -7.18
C GLY A 163 9.36 1.80 -7.75
N HIS A 164 8.74 0.66 -8.08
CA HIS A 164 7.38 0.58 -8.58
C HIS A 164 6.52 -0.30 -7.69
N TRP A 165 5.30 0.15 -7.40
CA TRP A 165 4.36 -0.55 -6.56
C TRP A 165 3.40 -1.43 -7.36
N HIS A 166 3.12 -2.59 -6.79
CA HIS A 166 2.28 -3.63 -7.36
C HIS A 166 1.35 -4.17 -6.28
N ILE A 167 0.29 -4.84 -6.72
CA ILE A 167 -0.58 -5.61 -5.84
C ILE A 167 -0.68 -7.05 -6.35
N VAL A 168 -0.58 -8.00 -5.43
CA VAL A 168 -0.93 -9.40 -5.68
C VAL A 168 -2.22 -9.73 -4.94
N GLU A 169 -3.20 -10.24 -5.66
CA GLU A 169 -4.44 -10.76 -5.08
C GLU A 169 -4.34 -12.30 -4.98
N LEU A 170 -4.39 -12.82 -3.77
CA LEU A 170 -4.53 -14.25 -3.50
C LEU A 170 -6.01 -14.55 -3.24
N VAL A 171 -6.65 -15.25 -4.18
CA VAL A 171 -8.05 -15.69 -4.03
C VAL A 171 -8.07 -17.15 -3.58
N LYS A 172 -8.83 -17.43 -2.51
CA LYS A 172 -9.04 -18.80 -2.02
C LYS A 172 -9.93 -19.54 -3.01
N LEU A 173 -9.32 -20.44 -3.78
CA LEU A 173 -9.98 -21.28 -4.77
C LEU A 173 -9.63 -22.76 -4.52
N GLU A 174 -10.43 -23.67 -5.07
CA GLU A 174 -10.13 -25.11 -5.04
C GLU A 174 -8.85 -25.46 -5.83
N HIS A 175 -8.48 -24.62 -6.80
CA HIS A 175 -7.33 -24.80 -7.68
C HIS A 175 -6.51 -23.51 -7.76
N HIS A 176 -5.18 -23.63 -7.72
CA HIS A 176 -4.27 -22.48 -7.78
C HIS A 176 -3.99 -22.11 -9.25
N VAL A 177 -4.42 -20.93 -9.68
CA VAL A 177 -4.15 -20.37 -11.01
C VAL A 177 -3.54 -18.99 -10.83
N LEU A 178 -2.44 -18.70 -11.54
CA LEU A 178 -1.88 -17.35 -11.63
C LEU A 178 -2.53 -16.64 -12.82
N VAL A 179 -3.18 -15.51 -12.56
CA VAL A 179 -3.86 -14.70 -13.57
C VAL A 179 -3.25 -13.31 -13.57
N SER A 180 -2.88 -12.81 -14.75
CA SER A 180 -2.60 -11.39 -14.95
C SER A 180 -3.92 -10.68 -15.19
N VAL A 181 -4.20 -9.63 -14.43
CA VAL A 181 -5.44 -8.85 -14.56
C VAL A 181 -5.10 -7.56 -15.29
N ASP A 182 -5.78 -7.30 -16.40
CA ASP A 182 -5.65 -6.03 -17.12
C ASP A 182 -6.32 -4.93 -16.28
N THR A 183 -5.53 -3.93 -15.92
CA THR A 183 -6.00 -2.77 -15.15
C THR A 183 -5.58 -1.48 -15.84
N LEU A 184 -6.25 -0.37 -15.50
CA LEU A 184 -5.86 0.97 -15.96
C LEU A 184 -4.40 1.22 -15.57
N GLN A 185 -3.57 1.54 -16.56
CA GLN A 185 -2.14 1.74 -16.39
C GLN A 185 -1.87 3.21 -16.08
N GLN A 186 -0.91 3.45 -15.19
CA GLN A 186 -0.35 4.78 -15.03
C GLN A 186 0.48 5.18 -16.26
N GLY A 187 0.53 6.48 -16.54
CA GLY A 187 1.52 7.07 -17.44
C GLY A 187 2.94 7.04 -16.83
N PRO A 188 3.89 7.83 -17.37
CA PRO A 188 5.26 7.93 -16.85
C PRO A 188 5.34 8.78 -15.57
N THR A 189 4.48 8.51 -14.59
CA THR A 189 4.41 9.24 -13.32
C THR A 189 4.92 8.38 -12.15
N LEU A 190 5.10 9.00 -10.98
CA LEU A 190 5.51 8.34 -9.73
C LEU A 190 4.28 7.95 -8.89
N ASP A 191 3.18 7.52 -9.54
CA ASP A 191 1.87 7.31 -8.91
C ASP A 191 1.47 5.84 -8.73
N SER A 192 2.43 4.91 -8.87
CA SER A 192 2.17 3.46 -8.81
C SER A 192 1.47 3.07 -7.51
N GLU A 193 1.83 3.76 -6.44
CA GLU A 193 1.30 3.70 -5.09
C GLU A 193 -0.16 4.14 -5.02
N ILE A 194 -0.50 5.23 -5.71
CA ILE A 194 -1.84 5.81 -5.69
C ILE A 194 -2.79 4.91 -6.46
N PHE A 195 -2.34 4.40 -7.61
CA PHE A 195 -3.06 3.36 -8.34
C PHE A 195 -3.27 2.12 -7.47
N MET A 196 -2.22 1.62 -6.81
CA MET A 196 -2.32 0.47 -5.90
C MET A 196 -3.31 0.71 -4.76
N ILE A 197 -3.22 1.87 -4.07
CA ILE A 197 -4.12 2.26 -2.99
C ILE A 197 -5.57 2.27 -3.47
N GLU A 198 -5.83 2.89 -4.63
CA GLU A 198 -7.18 2.96 -5.16
C GLU A 198 -7.68 1.61 -5.69
N PHE A 199 -6.82 0.75 -6.24
CA PHE A 199 -7.18 -0.63 -6.55
C PHE A 199 -7.63 -1.37 -5.28
N ILE A 200 -6.86 -1.25 -4.19
CA ILE A 200 -7.21 -1.83 -2.90
C ILE A 200 -8.57 -1.31 -2.41
N ASN A 201 -8.75 0.02 -2.36
CA ASN A 201 -10.01 0.63 -1.92
C ASN A 201 -11.19 0.11 -2.73
N ASN A 202 -11.08 0.09 -4.06
CA ASN A 202 -12.16 -0.39 -4.93
C ASN A 202 -12.48 -1.88 -4.73
N ILE A 203 -11.46 -2.74 -4.56
CA ILE A 203 -11.66 -4.17 -4.29
C ILE A 203 -12.40 -4.38 -2.97
N VAL A 204 -11.95 -3.72 -1.90
CA VAL A 204 -12.52 -3.91 -0.56
C VAL A 204 -13.92 -3.27 -0.45
N GLU A 205 -14.19 -2.18 -1.18
CA GLU A 205 -15.49 -1.52 -1.26
C GLU A 205 -16.46 -2.12 -2.29
N LYS A 206 -16.04 -3.14 -3.05
CA LYS A 206 -16.81 -3.75 -4.15
C LYS A 206 -17.23 -2.73 -5.23
N ARG A 207 -16.35 -1.77 -5.53
CA ARG A 207 -16.57 -0.74 -6.53
C ARG A 207 -15.81 -1.05 -7.81
N SER A 208 -16.32 -0.53 -8.93
CA SER A 208 -15.59 -0.55 -10.20
C SER A 208 -14.37 0.36 -10.10
N ILE A 209 -13.22 -0.15 -10.53
CA ILE A 209 -11.99 0.62 -10.64
C ILE A 209 -12.17 1.69 -11.74
N THR A 210 -12.04 2.95 -11.37
CA THR A 210 -12.25 4.11 -12.26
C THR A 210 -11.15 5.16 -12.19
N ILE A 211 -10.08 4.94 -11.42
CA ILE A 211 -8.97 5.89 -11.30
C ILE A 211 -8.32 6.16 -12.67
N SER A 212 -8.09 7.43 -12.96
CA SER A 212 -7.25 7.90 -14.06
C SER A 212 -6.02 8.64 -13.54
N GLU A 213 -5.02 8.86 -14.40
CA GLU A 213 -3.83 9.65 -14.08
C GLU A 213 -4.18 11.07 -13.59
N GLY A 214 -5.24 11.67 -14.15
CA GLY A 214 -5.72 12.99 -13.74
C GLY A 214 -6.27 13.06 -12.31
N ASP A 215 -6.59 11.90 -11.71
CA ASP A 215 -7.11 11.83 -10.35
C ASP A 215 -6.02 11.67 -9.29
N CYS A 216 -4.77 11.33 -9.67
CA CYS A 216 -3.71 10.99 -8.71
C CYS A 216 -3.43 12.13 -7.73
N ALA A 217 -3.40 13.37 -8.21
CA ALA A 217 -3.22 14.56 -7.38
C ALA A 217 -4.33 14.71 -6.30
N LYS A 218 -5.59 14.45 -6.68
CA LYS A 218 -6.71 14.46 -5.75
C LYS A 218 -6.58 13.36 -4.69
N TYR A 219 -6.25 12.14 -5.11
CA TYR A 219 -6.10 11.02 -4.18
C TYR A 219 -4.93 11.21 -3.21
N ARG A 220 -3.81 11.74 -3.69
CA ARG A 220 -2.68 12.19 -2.85
C ARG A 220 -3.11 13.20 -1.79
N ALA A 221 -3.81 14.26 -2.20
CA ALA A 221 -4.28 15.29 -1.29
C ALA A 221 -5.26 14.74 -0.25
N LYS A 222 -6.25 13.94 -0.68
CA LYS A 222 -7.21 13.29 0.24
C LYS A 222 -6.56 12.35 1.23
N PHE A 223 -5.57 11.57 0.78
CA PHE A 223 -4.87 10.67 1.68
C PHE A 223 -4.01 11.46 2.68
N CYS A 224 -3.33 12.52 2.25
CA CYS A 224 -2.61 13.41 3.15
C CYS A 224 -3.55 14.06 4.18
N ALA A 225 -4.69 14.61 3.75
CA ALA A 225 -5.68 15.18 4.64
C ALA A 225 -6.20 14.16 5.66
N THR A 226 -6.40 12.90 5.25
CA THR A 226 -6.82 11.81 6.15
C THR A 226 -5.77 11.54 7.24
N LEU A 227 -4.48 11.54 6.86
CA LEU A 227 -3.37 11.38 7.79
C LEU A 227 -3.29 12.55 8.79
N LEU A 228 -3.50 13.77 8.32
CA LEU A 228 -3.49 15.00 9.13
C LEU A 228 -4.70 15.11 10.07
N TYR A 229 -5.90 14.76 9.60
CA TYR A 229 -7.12 14.85 10.38
C TYR A 229 -7.10 13.93 11.60
N ALA A 230 -6.62 12.68 11.42
CA ALA A 230 -6.53 11.70 12.50
C ALA A 230 -5.13 11.63 13.12
N ARG A 231 -4.44 12.77 13.21
CA ARG A 231 -3.08 12.88 13.80
C ARG A 231 -2.97 12.20 15.16
N ASP A 232 -4.02 12.28 15.98
CA ASP A 232 -4.07 11.75 17.34
C ASP A 232 -4.97 10.50 17.49
N SER A 233 -5.53 9.96 16.40
CA SER A 233 -6.40 8.78 16.45
C SER A 233 -5.98 7.75 15.41
N PRO A 234 -5.55 6.55 15.83
CA PRO A 234 -5.35 5.45 14.89
C PRO A 234 -6.69 4.91 14.35
N PHE A 235 -7.84 5.31 14.90
CA PHE A 235 -9.14 4.64 14.74
C PHE A 235 -10.16 5.38 13.85
N LEU A 236 -9.71 6.16 12.85
CA LEU A 236 -10.58 6.76 11.82
C LEU A 236 -10.24 6.26 10.41
#